data_AF-K0SCN3-F1
#
_entry.id   AF-K0SCN3-F1
#
_cell.length_a   1.000
_cell.length_b   1.000
_cell.length_c   1.000
_cell.angle_alpha   90.00
_cell.angle_beta   90.00
_cell.angle_gamma   90.00
#
_symmetry.space_group_name_H-M   'P 1'
#
loop_
_entity.id
_entity.type
_entity.pdbx_description
1 polymer ?
#
loop_
_entity_poly.entity_id
_entity_poly.type
_entity_poly.pdbx_seq_one_letter_code
_entity_poly.pdbx_strand_id
1 'polypeptide(L)'
;MEARLATLEAIVRQQQGEIQHLRDRVGLLEAEAGHVPASNKRAKPAPPPADAFSPLGDEAVSYCASYLGACDLVQLGRTCRRFGAGRDGGQPSLVDGAARQIFHETATADEKECLARYEGGETHVKLLKELEGLRKPLELDILFAGASHLEGSKATIHFTRYNDAGDYVVNGSAISRHIMRSGRHYATFKARQMTRNRINFG
;
A
#
# COMPACT_ATOMS: atom_id res chain seq x y z
N MET A 1 -56.00 -2.65 28.69
CA MET A 1 -55.08 -3.44 27.82
C MET A 1 -55.46 -3.33 26.35
N GLU A 2 -56.75 -3.35 26.01
CA GLU A 2 -57.25 -3.33 24.62
C GLU A 2 -56.78 -2.12 23.79
N ALA A 3 -56.72 -0.92 24.37
CA ALA A 3 -56.27 0.28 23.66
C ALA A 3 -54.82 0.19 23.13
N ARG A 4 -53.91 -0.43 23.89
CA ARG A 4 -52.50 -0.61 23.46
C ARG A 4 -52.39 -1.65 22.35
N LEU A 5 -53.26 -2.66 22.37
CA LEU A 5 -53.29 -3.71 21.36
C LEU A 5 -53.79 -3.15 20.02
N ALA A 6 -54.85 -2.34 20.04
CA ALA A 6 -55.34 -1.63 18.86
C ALA A 6 -54.30 -0.65 18.27
N THR A 7 -53.52 0.04 19.11
CA THR A 7 -52.42 0.90 18.64
C THR A 7 -51.32 0.10 17.96
N LEU A 8 -50.92 -1.05 18.52
CA LEU A 8 -49.93 -1.94 17.92
C LEU A 8 -50.40 -2.51 16.57
N GLU A 9 -51.66 -2.92 16.47
CA GLU A 9 -52.23 -3.42 15.21
C GLU A 9 -52.26 -2.33 14.12
N ALA A 10 -52.55 -1.09 14.48
CA ALA A 10 -52.50 0.03 13.54
C ALA A 10 -51.07 0.28 13.02
N ILE A 11 -50.07 0.23 13.90
CA ILE A 11 -48.66 0.40 13.53
C ILE A 11 -48.20 -0.73 12.61
N VAL A 12 -48.54 -1.99 12.93
CA VAL A 12 -48.15 -3.14 12.10
C VAL A 12 -48.76 -3.05 10.70
N ARG A 13 -50.04 -2.66 10.59
CA ARG A 13 -50.69 -2.45 9.28
C ARG A 13 -50.03 -1.34 8.48
N GLN A 14 -49.66 -0.23 9.14
CA GLN A 14 -48.94 0.86 8.48
C GLN A 14 -47.58 0.40 7.95
N GLN A 15 -46.80 -0.30 8.77
CA GLN A 15 -45.48 -0.81 8.36
C GLN A 15 -45.57 -1.81 7.21
N GLN A 16 -46.59 -2.68 7.21
CA GLN A 16 -46.82 -3.60 6.10
C GLN A 16 -47.12 -2.88 4.78
N GLY A 17 -47.89 -1.78 4.83
CA GLY A 17 -48.15 -0.94 3.66
C GLY A 17 -46.88 -0.29 3.10
N GLU A 18 -46.02 0.24 3.98
CA GLU A 18 -44.75 0.86 3.58
C GLU A 18 -43.79 -0.17 2.96
N ILE A 19 -43.71 -1.37 3.53
CA ILE A 19 -42.90 -2.47 2.99
C ILE A 19 -43.40 -2.88 1.61
N GLN A 20 -44.72 -2.96 1.40
CA GLN A 20 -45.26 -3.32 0.09
C GLN A 20 -44.95 -2.25 -0.95
N HIS A 21 -45.13 -0.97 -0.61
CA HIS A 21 -44.79 0.14 -1.49
C HIS A 21 -43.29 0.16 -1.86
N LEU A 22 -42.40 -0.14 -0.90
CA LEU A 22 -40.96 -0.26 -1.18
C LEU A 22 -40.64 -1.43 -2.08
N ARG A 23 -41.31 -2.58 -1.91
CA ARG A 23 -41.16 -3.74 -2.82
C ARG A 23 -41.59 -3.40 -4.23
N ASP A 24 -42.70 -2.69 -4.39
CA ASP A 24 -43.20 -2.29 -5.72
C ASP A 24 -42.23 -1.32 -6.40
N ARG A 25 -41.66 -0.37 -5.65
CA ARG A 25 -40.60 0.53 -6.15
C ARG A 25 -39.33 -0.20 -6.54
N VAL A 26 -38.90 -1.19 -5.77
CA VAL A 26 -37.74 -2.03 -6.12
C VAL A 26 -38.05 -2.82 -7.38
N GLY A 27 -39.25 -3.42 -7.51
CA GLY A 27 -39.64 -4.12 -8.73
C GLY A 27 -39.66 -3.23 -9.98
N LEU A 28 -40.09 -1.97 -9.86
CA LEU A 28 -40.03 -0.98 -10.95
C LEU A 28 -38.59 -0.61 -11.30
N LEU A 29 -37.73 -0.38 -10.30
CA LEU A 29 -36.31 -0.08 -10.52
C LEU A 29 -35.54 -1.28 -11.08
N GLU A 30 -35.90 -2.49 -10.70
CA GLU A 30 -35.31 -3.73 -11.25
C GLU A 30 -35.79 -3.97 -12.69
N ALA A 31 -37.04 -3.65 -13.01
CA ALA A 31 -37.54 -3.67 -14.40
C ALA A 31 -36.86 -2.61 -15.27
N GLU A 32 -36.59 -1.42 -14.72
CA GLU A 32 -35.81 -0.36 -15.37
C GLU A 32 -34.33 -0.75 -15.53
N ALA A 33 -33.74 -1.39 -14.53
CA ALA A 33 -32.38 -1.95 -14.58
C ALA A 33 -32.26 -3.17 -15.51
N GLY A 34 -33.35 -3.90 -15.76
CA GLY A 34 -33.45 -4.94 -16.78
C GLY A 34 -33.39 -4.40 -18.22
N HIS A 35 -33.61 -3.09 -18.41
CA HIS A 35 -33.47 -2.38 -19.68
C HIS A 35 -32.22 -1.47 -19.71
N VAL A 36 -31.09 -1.99 -19.25
CA VAL A 36 -29.79 -1.37 -19.57
C VAL A 36 -29.42 -1.80 -21.00
N PRO A 37 -29.38 -0.91 -22.01
CA PRO A 37 -28.78 -1.26 -23.28
C PRO A 37 -27.32 -1.65 -23.00
N ALA A 38 -26.92 -2.84 -23.47
CA ALA A 38 -25.60 -3.41 -23.32
C ALA A 38 -24.51 -2.66 -24.13
N SER A 39 -24.44 -1.34 -24.01
CA SER A 39 -23.51 -0.48 -24.74
C SER A 39 -23.01 0.70 -23.91
N ASN A 40 -22.65 0.47 -22.65
CA ASN A 40 -21.61 1.27 -22.01
C ASN A 40 -20.23 0.63 -22.26
N LYS A 41 -19.95 0.28 -23.52
CA LYS A 41 -18.57 0.14 -23.96
C LYS A 41 -18.02 1.55 -23.96
N ARG A 42 -17.33 1.94 -22.87
CA ARG A 42 -16.36 3.03 -22.89
C ARG A 42 -15.68 2.93 -24.25
N ALA A 43 -15.80 3.96 -25.09
CA ALA A 43 -15.06 4.01 -26.33
C ALA A 43 -13.61 3.81 -25.91
N LYS A 44 -13.06 2.62 -26.14
CA LYS A 44 -11.63 2.42 -26.01
C LYS A 44 -11.10 3.37 -27.07
N PRO A 45 -10.39 4.46 -26.70
CA PRO A 45 -9.59 5.12 -27.71
C PRO A 45 -8.81 4.01 -28.41
N ALA A 46 -8.74 4.07 -29.74
CA ALA A 46 -7.90 3.15 -30.49
C ALA A 46 -6.60 3.02 -29.70
N PRO A 47 -6.15 1.78 -29.39
CA PRO A 47 -4.92 1.64 -28.62
C PRO A 47 -3.90 2.55 -29.29
N PRO A 48 -3.21 3.42 -28.53
CA PRO A 48 -2.11 4.18 -29.12
C PRO A 48 -1.27 3.16 -29.87
N PRO A 49 -0.76 3.50 -31.07
CA PRO A 49 0.00 2.55 -31.86
C PRO A 49 0.96 1.87 -30.90
N ALA A 50 0.94 0.53 -30.86
CA ALA A 50 1.81 -0.27 -29.99
C ALA A 50 3.30 0.10 -30.19
N ASP A 51 3.52 0.89 -31.24
CA ASP A 51 4.72 1.37 -31.85
C ASP A 51 5.09 2.83 -31.57
N ALA A 52 4.43 3.53 -30.64
CA ALA A 52 4.85 4.89 -30.27
C ALA A 52 6.35 4.98 -29.89
N PHE A 53 6.90 3.86 -29.37
CA PHE A 53 8.33 3.68 -29.11
C PHE A 53 8.99 2.67 -30.05
N SER A 54 8.35 2.14 -31.10
CA SER A 54 9.02 1.18 -32.00
C SER A 54 10.22 1.75 -32.77
N PRO A 55 10.32 3.08 -33.03
CA PRO A 55 11.57 3.66 -33.52
C PRO A 55 12.70 3.57 -32.48
N LEU A 56 12.37 3.63 -31.19
CA LEU A 56 13.32 3.38 -30.11
C LEU A 56 13.42 1.86 -29.90
N GLY A 57 14.54 1.28 -30.31
CA GLY A 57 14.85 -0.11 -29.99
C GLY A 57 14.74 -0.36 -28.48
N ASP A 58 14.50 -1.62 -28.09
CA ASP A 58 14.26 -1.97 -26.70
C ASP A 58 15.42 -1.61 -25.76
N GLU A 59 16.65 -1.60 -26.29
CA GLU A 59 17.84 -1.14 -25.56
C GLU A 59 17.74 0.34 -25.17
N ALA A 60 17.28 1.20 -26.09
CA ALA A 60 17.11 2.62 -25.81
C ALA A 60 16.01 2.85 -24.76
N VAL A 61 14.92 2.09 -24.85
CA VAL A 61 13.85 2.13 -23.84
C VAL A 61 14.36 1.65 -22.48
N SER A 62 15.11 0.55 -22.44
CA SER A 62 15.69 0.00 -21.21
C SER A 62 16.66 1.00 -20.58
N TYR A 63 17.48 1.67 -21.39
CA TYR A 63 18.38 2.71 -20.94
C TYR A 63 17.64 3.93 -20.40
N CYS A 64 16.55 4.40 -21.04
CA CYS A 64 15.73 5.45 -20.47
C CYS A 64 15.06 5.03 -19.15
N ALA A 65 14.60 3.77 -19.08
CA ALA A 65 13.99 3.22 -17.87
C ALA A 65 14.99 3.04 -16.72
N SER A 66 16.29 2.94 -16.99
CA SER A 66 17.31 2.79 -15.93
C SER A 66 17.42 4.01 -15.01
N TYR A 67 16.93 5.18 -15.45
CA TYR A 67 16.85 6.40 -14.64
C TYR A 67 15.65 6.45 -13.69
N LEU A 68 14.76 5.46 -13.74
CA LEU A 68 13.54 5.42 -12.94
C LEU A 68 13.72 4.61 -11.65
N GLY A 69 13.07 5.06 -10.58
CA GLY A 69 12.96 4.27 -9.34
C GLY A 69 12.01 3.08 -9.50
N ALA A 70 12.03 2.16 -8.54
CA ALA A 70 11.21 0.95 -8.57
C ALA A 70 9.71 1.25 -8.70
N CYS A 71 9.21 2.28 -8.00
CA CYS A 71 7.80 2.68 -8.09
C CYS A 71 7.44 3.22 -9.48
N ASP A 72 8.33 3.97 -10.11
CA ASP A 72 8.10 4.57 -11.42
C ASP A 72 8.19 3.53 -12.53
N LEU A 73 9.07 2.53 -12.38
CA LEU A 73 9.12 1.35 -13.26
C LEU A 73 7.81 0.54 -13.22
N VAL A 74 7.19 0.37 -12.04
CA VAL A 74 5.86 -0.25 -11.94
C VAL A 74 4.82 0.58 -12.69
N GLN A 75 4.84 1.91 -12.53
CA GLN A 75 3.91 2.79 -13.24
C GLN A 75 4.12 2.70 -14.76
N LEU A 76 5.37 2.71 -15.22
CA LEU A 76 5.73 2.53 -16.63
C LEU A 76 5.19 1.20 -17.17
N GLY A 77 5.41 0.09 -16.44
CA GLY A 77 4.92 -1.23 -16.82
C GLY A 77 3.39 -1.30 -16.95
N ARG A 78 2.65 -0.47 -16.20
CA ARG A 78 1.17 -0.40 -16.26
C ARG A 78 0.66 0.43 -17.43
N THR A 79 1.50 1.23 -18.09
CA THR A 79 1.05 2.06 -19.22
C THR A 79 0.71 1.24 -20.46
N CYS A 80 1.50 0.20 -20.78
CA CYS A 80 1.22 -0.67 -21.92
C CYS A 80 1.83 -2.07 -21.75
N ARG A 81 1.30 -3.02 -22.53
CA ARG A 81 1.75 -4.43 -22.51
C ARG A 81 3.23 -4.57 -22.88
N ARG A 82 3.75 -3.73 -23.78
CA ARG A 82 5.15 -3.79 -24.21
C ARG A 82 6.12 -3.61 -23.03
N PHE A 83 5.80 -2.75 -22.07
CA PHE A 83 6.68 -2.49 -20.93
C PHE A 83 6.50 -3.50 -19.81
N GLY A 84 5.26 -3.85 -19.47
CA GLY A 84 4.95 -4.63 -18.27
C GLY A 84 4.74 -6.13 -18.47
N ALA A 85 4.55 -6.62 -19.70
CA ALA A 85 4.38 -8.05 -19.95
C ALA A 85 5.73 -8.74 -20.16
N GLY A 86 5.83 -9.98 -19.67
CA GLY A 86 6.92 -10.88 -20.08
C GLY A 86 6.93 -11.04 -21.59
N ARG A 87 8.14 -11.14 -22.15
CA ARG A 87 8.37 -11.26 -23.58
C ARG A 87 8.41 -12.74 -23.98
N ASP A 88 8.27 -13.00 -25.27
CA ASP A 88 8.26 -14.37 -25.80
C ASP A 88 9.51 -15.15 -25.36
N GLY A 89 9.33 -16.46 -25.09
CA GLY A 89 10.40 -17.31 -24.58
C GLY A 89 10.70 -17.15 -23.09
N GLY A 90 9.76 -16.62 -22.30
CA GLY A 90 9.90 -16.51 -20.84
C GLY A 90 10.86 -15.39 -20.41
N GLN A 91 11.17 -14.47 -21.31
CA GLN A 91 12.04 -13.34 -21.02
C GLN A 91 11.33 -12.33 -20.08
N PRO A 92 12.08 -11.68 -19.17
CA PRO A 92 11.52 -10.67 -18.29
C PRO A 92 10.94 -9.50 -19.10
N SER A 93 9.96 -8.81 -18.51
CA SER A 93 9.42 -7.57 -19.07
C SER A 93 10.51 -6.50 -19.19
N LEU A 94 10.32 -5.48 -20.03
CA LEU A 94 11.30 -4.39 -20.18
C LEU A 94 11.60 -3.70 -18.85
N VAL A 95 10.56 -3.47 -18.04
CA VAL A 95 10.73 -2.84 -16.72
C VAL A 95 11.49 -3.74 -15.74
N ASP A 96 11.31 -5.07 -15.84
CA ASP A 96 12.06 -6.02 -15.02
C ASP A 96 13.51 -6.14 -15.48
N GLY A 97 13.77 -6.07 -16.78
CA GLY A 97 15.12 -5.98 -17.34
C GLY A 97 15.87 -4.72 -16.91
N ALA A 98 15.21 -3.56 -16.98
CA ALA A 98 15.77 -2.29 -16.49
C ALA A 98 16.05 -2.35 -14.97
N ALA A 99 15.09 -2.85 -14.17
CA ALA A 99 15.29 -3.00 -12.73
C ALA A 99 16.47 -3.94 -12.40
N ARG A 100 16.63 -5.04 -13.15
CA ARG A 100 17.77 -5.95 -13.02
C ARG A 100 19.08 -5.21 -13.27
N GLN A 101 19.14 -4.43 -14.34
CA GLN A 101 20.33 -3.66 -14.69
C GLN A 101 20.69 -2.66 -13.58
N ILE A 102 19.74 -1.83 -13.14
CA ILE A 102 19.95 -0.86 -12.06
C ILE A 102 20.47 -1.55 -10.80
N PHE A 103 19.84 -2.66 -10.40
CA PHE A 103 20.25 -3.39 -9.19
C PHE A 103 21.69 -3.89 -9.30
N HIS A 104 22.07 -4.49 -10.43
CA HIS A 104 23.44 -5.01 -10.60
C HIS A 104 24.50 -3.92 -10.70
N GLU A 105 24.17 -2.78 -11.32
CA GLU A 105 25.10 -1.66 -11.46
C GLU A 105 25.26 -0.87 -10.16
N THR A 106 24.19 -0.68 -9.39
CA THR A 106 24.19 0.24 -8.25
C THR A 106 24.37 -0.43 -6.90
N ALA A 107 23.99 -1.69 -6.71
CA ALA A 107 24.09 -2.36 -5.42
C ALA A 107 25.54 -2.81 -5.12
N THR A 108 25.98 -2.59 -3.88
CA THR A 108 27.26 -3.08 -3.36
C THR A 108 27.24 -4.61 -3.22
N ALA A 109 28.41 -5.22 -3.00
CA ALA A 109 28.49 -6.66 -2.77
C ALA A 109 27.66 -7.09 -1.55
N ASP A 110 27.80 -6.36 -0.44
CA ASP A 110 27.07 -6.63 0.81
C ASP A 110 25.56 -6.48 0.62
N GLU A 111 25.12 -5.44 -0.10
CA GLU A 111 23.69 -5.23 -0.42
C GLU A 111 23.14 -6.37 -1.29
N LYS A 112 23.92 -6.85 -2.27
CA LYS A 112 23.55 -7.98 -3.13
C LYS A 112 23.43 -9.28 -2.34
N GLU A 113 24.31 -9.50 -1.37
CA GLU A 113 24.24 -10.66 -0.48
C GLU A 113 22.98 -10.59 0.41
N CYS A 114 22.69 -9.43 1.00
CA CYS A 114 21.48 -9.22 1.81
C CYS A 114 20.18 -9.35 1.01
N LEU A 115 20.23 -9.03 -0.29
CA LEU A 115 19.09 -9.03 -1.20
C LEU A 115 19.19 -10.14 -2.25
N ALA A 116 19.72 -11.31 -1.87
CA ALA A 116 19.70 -12.49 -2.72
C ALA A 116 18.26 -12.85 -3.12
N ARG A 117 18.02 -13.04 -4.42
CA ARG A 117 16.69 -13.28 -5.01
C ARG A 117 16.13 -14.61 -4.54
N TYR A 118 14.85 -14.64 -4.13
CA TYR A 118 14.16 -15.91 -3.83
C TYR A 118 13.81 -16.67 -5.11
N GLU A 119 14.00 -17.98 -5.08
CA GLU A 119 13.47 -18.88 -6.10
C GLU A 119 11.92 -18.88 -6.04
N GLY A 120 11.27 -18.86 -7.20
CA GLY A 120 9.79 -18.95 -7.27
C GLY A 120 9.04 -17.66 -7.62
N GLY A 121 9.64 -16.74 -8.37
CA GLY A 121 8.88 -15.67 -9.07
C GLY A 121 9.05 -14.25 -8.51
N GLU A 122 10.04 -14.01 -7.66
CA GLU A 122 10.41 -12.65 -7.25
C GLU A 122 10.93 -11.85 -8.46
N THR A 123 10.40 -10.65 -8.70
CA THR A 123 10.81 -9.76 -9.79
C THR A 123 12.00 -8.90 -9.39
N HIS A 124 12.82 -8.48 -10.34
CA HIS A 124 13.92 -7.54 -10.10
C HIS A 124 13.39 -6.16 -9.69
N VAL A 125 12.19 -5.79 -10.15
CA VAL A 125 11.50 -4.58 -9.68
C VAL A 125 11.29 -4.62 -8.16
N LYS A 126 10.92 -5.79 -7.62
CA LYS A 126 10.79 -5.97 -6.17
C LYS A 126 12.15 -5.88 -5.47
N LEU A 127 13.20 -6.51 -6.01
CA LEU A 127 14.55 -6.39 -5.42
C LEU A 127 15.06 -4.95 -5.40
N LEU A 128 14.85 -4.21 -6.49
CA LEU A 128 15.20 -2.80 -6.55
C LEU A 128 14.41 -2.00 -5.50
N LYS A 129 13.14 -2.34 -5.28
CA LYS A 129 12.33 -1.69 -4.24
C LYS A 129 12.88 -1.93 -2.84
N GLU A 130 13.36 -3.13 -2.57
CA GLU A 130 13.95 -3.50 -1.29
C GLU A 130 15.32 -2.83 -1.11
N LEU A 131 16.11 -2.68 -2.17
CA LEU A 131 17.37 -1.91 -2.15
C LEU A 131 17.13 -0.43 -1.81
N GLU A 132 16.13 0.20 -2.45
CA GLU A 132 15.70 1.56 -2.11
C GLU A 132 15.24 1.67 -0.65
N GLY A 133 14.62 0.62 -0.11
CA GLY A 133 14.21 0.53 1.29
C GLY A 133 15.39 0.42 2.25
N LEU A 134 16.32 -0.49 1.94
CA LEU A 134 17.52 -0.76 2.72
C LEU A 134 18.40 0.49 2.90
N ARG A 135 18.47 1.35 1.88
CA ARG A 135 19.25 2.59 1.89
C ARG A 135 18.56 3.74 2.62
N LYS A 136 17.27 3.62 2.96
CA LYS A 136 16.57 4.67 3.69
C LYS A 136 16.88 4.59 5.18
N PRO A 137 17.00 5.74 5.87
CA PRO A 137 17.08 5.75 7.33
C PRO A 137 15.90 5.00 7.94
N LEU A 138 16.16 4.26 9.03
CA LEU A 138 15.11 3.56 9.75
C LEU A 138 14.21 4.59 10.46
N GLU A 139 12.96 4.67 10.02
CA GLU A 139 11.95 5.51 10.68
C GLU A 139 11.02 4.64 11.54
N LEU A 140 10.82 5.05 12.80
CA LEU A 140 9.93 4.40 13.75
C LEU A 140 8.63 5.19 13.90
N ASP A 141 7.77 5.03 12.92
CA ASP A 141 6.57 5.81 12.67
C ASP A 141 5.36 5.58 13.59
N ILE A 142 5.29 4.40 14.20
CA ILE A 142 4.13 3.94 14.97
C ILE A 142 4.61 3.69 16.40
N LEU A 143 4.06 4.45 17.35
CA LEU A 143 4.48 4.44 18.75
C LEU A 143 3.33 3.98 19.67
N PHE A 144 3.66 3.20 20.69
CA PHE A 144 2.70 2.66 21.68
C PHE A 144 3.12 2.97 23.12
N ALA A 145 2.13 2.89 24.02
CA ALA A 145 2.29 2.93 25.48
C ALA A 145 3.00 4.19 26.01
N GLY A 146 2.43 5.37 25.73
CA GLY A 146 2.89 6.65 26.27
C GLY A 146 4.12 7.24 25.57
N ALA A 147 4.55 6.62 24.47
CA ALA A 147 5.57 7.10 23.56
C ALA A 147 4.96 8.06 22.52
N SER A 148 5.59 9.21 22.29
CA SER A 148 5.22 10.17 21.25
C SER A 148 6.44 10.72 20.54
N HIS A 149 6.30 11.20 19.32
CA HIS A 149 7.39 11.91 18.64
C HIS A 149 7.65 13.26 19.32
N LEU A 150 8.92 13.62 19.47
CA LEU A 150 9.31 14.92 19.99
C LEU A 150 9.34 15.94 18.83
N GLU A 151 8.61 17.06 18.97
CA GLU A 151 8.64 18.18 18.02
C GLU A 151 8.36 17.78 16.55
N GLY A 152 7.60 16.69 16.34
CA GLY A 152 7.31 16.16 15.00
C GLY A 152 8.46 15.39 14.35
N SER A 153 9.62 15.25 15.02
CA SER A 153 10.73 14.43 14.54
C SER A 153 10.44 12.94 14.74
N LYS A 154 10.53 12.15 13.65
CA LYS A 154 10.39 10.70 13.70
C LYS A 154 11.60 9.97 14.25
N ALA A 155 12.74 10.65 14.33
CA ALA A 155 13.99 10.08 14.85
C ALA A 155 14.05 10.11 16.39
N THR A 156 13.24 10.95 17.05
CA THR A 156 13.25 11.10 18.51
C THR A 156 11.90 10.73 19.13
N ILE A 157 11.95 9.81 20.08
CA ILE A 157 10.79 9.38 20.88
C ILE A 157 10.88 10.04 22.26
N HIS A 158 9.74 10.56 22.73
CA HIS A 158 9.53 11.15 24.04
C HIS A 158 8.50 10.35 24.84
N PHE A 159 8.70 10.28 26.16
CA PHE A 159 7.76 9.63 27.08
C PHE A 159 7.02 10.64 27.94
N THR A 160 5.69 10.55 27.94
CA THR A 160 4.85 11.34 28.83
C THR A 160 5.18 11.00 30.28
N ARG A 161 5.50 12.01 31.09
CA ARG A 161 5.68 11.83 32.55
C ARG A 161 4.32 11.58 33.19
N TYR A 162 4.22 10.51 33.97
CA TYR A 162 3.20 10.42 35.01
C TYR A 162 3.72 11.15 36.25
N ASN A 163 2.88 12.02 36.83
CA ASN A 163 3.21 12.91 37.96
C ASN A 163 3.34 12.18 39.30
N ASP A 164 3.30 10.85 39.34
CA ASP A 164 3.49 10.10 40.57
C ASP A 164 4.97 9.97 40.89
N ALA A 165 5.34 10.32 42.13
CA ALA A 165 6.71 10.35 42.67
C ALA A 165 7.38 8.96 42.82
N GLY A 166 6.87 7.95 42.11
CA GLY A 166 7.38 6.58 42.12
C GLY A 166 8.37 6.32 40.98
N ASP A 167 9.27 5.37 41.22
CA ASP A 167 10.22 4.83 40.23
C ASP A 167 9.51 4.00 39.14
N TYR A 168 8.66 4.66 38.35
CA TYR A 168 7.81 4.00 37.36
C TYR A 168 8.61 3.73 36.08
N VAL A 169 8.59 2.47 35.65
CA VAL A 169 9.17 2.02 34.38
C VAL A 169 8.07 1.99 33.34
N VAL A 170 8.16 2.85 32.33
CA VAL A 170 7.26 2.85 31.18
C VAL A 170 7.81 1.88 30.13
N ASN A 171 7.04 0.85 29.82
CA ASN A 171 7.32 0.01 28.66
C ASN A 171 6.74 0.68 27.43
N GLY A 172 7.52 0.79 26.35
CA GLY A 172 7.01 1.26 25.07
C GLY A 172 7.50 0.42 23.91
N SER A 173 6.82 0.59 22.79
CA SER A 173 7.14 -0.11 21.56
C SER A 173 7.03 0.85 20.39
N ALA A 174 7.91 0.68 19.42
CA ALA A 174 7.97 1.47 18.22
C ALA A 174 8.09 0.55 17.01
N ILE A 175 7.34 0.84 15.95
CA ILE A 175 7.27 0.02 14.74
C ILE A 175 7.48 0.91 13.53
N SER A 176 8.28 0.44 12.58
CA SER A 176 8.46 1.13 11.30
C SER A 176 7.24 0.97 10.38
N ARG A 177 6.89 2.00 9.60
CA ARG A 177 5.94 1.83 8.49
C ARG A 177 6.57 1.13 7.29
N HIS A 178 7.90 1.09 7.21
CA HIS A 178 8.59 0.38 6.14
C HIS A 178 8.37 -1.14 6.27
N ILE A 179 7.87 -1.74 5.19
CA ILE A 179 7.70 -3.19 5.06
C ILE A 179 8.89 -3.71 4.27
N MET A 180 9.64 -4.62 4.87
CA MET A 180 10.74 -5.35 4.25
C MET A 180 10.26 -6.71 3.73
N ARG A 181 11.12 -7.41 2.98
CA ARG A 181 10.92 -8.82 2.58
C ARG A 181 10.47 -9.75 3.70
N SER A 182 11.00 -9.61 4.92
CA SER A 182 10.74 -10.51 6.07
C SER A 182 9.78 -9.94 7.13
N GLY A 183 9.16 -8.78 6.89
CA GLY A 183 8.23 -8.16 7.82
C GLY A 183 8.56 -6.70 8.11
N ARG A 184 8.40 -6.27 9.36
CA ARG A 184 8.66 -4.89 9.78
C ARG A 184 9.64 -4.85 10.93
N HIS A 185 10.50 -3.84 10.94
CA HIS A 185 11.30 -3.53 12.11
C HIS A 185 10.40 -3.03 13.25
N TYR A 186 10.65 -3.56 14.44
CA TYR A 186 10.10 -3.04 15.68
C TYR A 186 11.18 -3.01 16.75
N ALA A 187 11.01 -2.10 17.70
CA ALA A 187 11.84 -1.99 18.89
C ALA A 187 10.94 -1.90 20.11
N THR A 188 11.26 -2.68 21.15
CA THR A 188 10.66 -2.54 22.47
C THR A 188 11.69 -1.97 23.42
N PHE A 189 11.29 -1.02 24.26
CA PHE A 189 12.21 -0.39 25.21
C PHE A 189 11.52 -0.19 26.56
N LYS A 190 12.33 -0.09 27.60
CA LYS A 190 11.90 0.24 28.96
C LYS A 190 12.51 1.57 29.33
N ALA A 191 11.69 2.60 29.48
CA ALA A 191 12.12 3.91 29.90
C ALA A 191 11.89 4.04 31.41
N ARG A 192 12.97 4.17 32.17
CA ARG A 192 12.92 4.55 33.58
C ARG A 192 12.87 6.06 33.66
N GLN A 193 12.02 6.60 34.53
CA GLN A 193 11.93 8.06 34.71
C GLN A 193 13.30 8.60 35.17
N MET A 194 13.94 9.40 34.31
CA MET A 194 15.22 10.07 34.59
C MET A 194 15.08 11.57 34.25
N THR A 195 16.12 12.36 34.49
CA THR A 195 16.14 13.79 34.13
C THR A 195 15.93 14.05 32.62
N ARG A 196 16.15 13.05 31.76
CA ARG A 196 15.88 13.09 30.30
C ARG A 196 14.96 11.95 29.87
N ASN A 197 13.84 12.28 29.24
CA ASN A 197 12.80 11.32 28.79
C ASN A 197 12.78 11.16 27.26
N ARG A 198 13.95 11.07 26.62
CA ARG A 198 14.05 11.00 25.16
C ARG A 198 15.03 9.91 24.69
N ILE A 199 14.68 9.24 23.60
CA ILE A 199 15.54 8.29 22.88
C ILE A 199 15.68 8.78 21.44
N ASN A 200 16.91 8.92 20.95
CA ASN A 200 17.22 9.28 19.57
C ASN A 200 17.77 8.05 18.82
N PHE A 201 17.20 7.76 17.65
CA PHE A 201 17.58 6.64 16.78
C PHE A 201 18.37 7.10 15.54
N GLY A 202 18.66 8.40 15.43
CA GLY A 202 19.48 9.01 14.38
C GLY A 202 20.81 9.51 14.91
#